data_AF-A0A9E1B981-F1
#
_entry.id   AF-A0A9E1B981-F1
#
_cell.length_a   1.000
_cell.length_b   1.000
_cell.length_c   1.000
_cell.angle_alpha   90.00
_cell.angle_beta   90.00
_cell.angle_gamma   90.00
#
_symmetry.space_group_name_H-M   'P 1'
#
loop_
_entity.id
_entity.type
_entity.pdbx_description
1 polymer ?
#
loop_
_entity_poly.entity_id
_entity_poly.type
_entity_poly.pdbx_seq_one_letter_code
_entity_poly.pdbx_strand_id
1 'polypeptide(L)'
;CTVFAESEIISLIAQNVSRENIAKAVIASAINKISNLVKKQANTSYFLSGGFSKSEYVRENLEACLQASVTTNKDAIYCGAIGAGLAGIRNLRREYGDK
;
A
#
# COMPACT_ATOMS: atom_id res chain seq x y z
N CYS A 1 0.45 9.33 13.47
CA CYS A 1 -0.98 9.52 13.79
C CYS A 1 -1.50 10.63 12.88
N THR A 2 -2.64 10.46 12.22
CA THR A 2 -3.06 11.33 11.10
C THR A 2 -3.31 12.79 11.53
N VAL A 3 -3.89 13.01 12.71
CA VAL A 3 -4.13 14.36 13.25
C VAL A 3 -2.84 15.14 13.55
N PHE A 4 -1.77 14.45 13.97
CA PHE A 4 -0.48 15.10 14.22
C PHE A 4 0.29 15.38 12.92
N ALA A 5 0.14 14.52 11.92
CA ALA A 5 0.75 14.72 10.61
C ALA A 5 0.17 15.97 9.91
N GLU A 6 -1.12 16.27 10.10
CA GLU A 6 -1.74 17.48 9.56
C GLU A 6 -1.12 18.75 10.14
N SER A 7 -0.99 18.83 11.47
CA SER A 7 -0.34 19.97 12.14
C SER A 7 1.13 20.13 11.75
N GLU A 8 1.86 19.04 11.59
CA GLU A 8 3.25 19.06 11.11
C GLU A 8 3.35 19.60 9.68
N ILE A 9 2.45 19.18 8.78
CA ILE A 9 2.40 19.68 7.40
C ILE A 9 2.13 21.20 7.38
N ILE A 10 1.18 21.68 8.18
CA ILE A 10 0.89 23.13 8.26
C ILE A 10 2.13 23.90 8.72
N SER A 11 2.85 23.39 9.73
CA SER A 11 4.09 24.01 10.22
C SER A 11 5.19 24.04 9.14
N LEU A 12 5.39 22.96 8.40
CA LEU A 12 6.38 22.89 7.31
C LEU A 12 6.06 23.85 6.17
N ILE A 13 4.77 24.03 5.85
CA ILE A 13 4.32 25.03 4.87
C ILE A 13 4.64 26.45 5.37
N ALA A 14 4.38 26.76 6.64
CA ALA A 14 4.71 28.05 7.22
C ALA A 14 6.22 28.34 7.21
N GLN A 15 7.05 27.30 7.27
CA GLN A 15 8.51 27.37 7.15
C GLN A 15 9.01 27.45 5.70
N ASN A 16 8.12 27.57 4.71
CA ASN A 16 8.46 27.57 3.28
C ASN A 16 9.22 26.32 2.80
N VAL A 17 9.01 25.16 3.45
CA VAL A 17 9.51 23.89 2.92
C VAL A 17 8.78 23.57 1.61
N SER A 18 9.51 23.08 0.61
CA SER A 18 8.91 22.76 -0.69
C SER A 18 7.85 21.67 -0.58
N ARG A 19 6.78 21.78 -1.38
CA ARG A 19 5.64 20.85 -1.33
C ARG A 19 6.06 19.43 -1.69
N GLU A 20 7.04 19.28 -2.58
CA GLU A 20 7.61 18.01 -3.00
C GLU A 20 8.30 17.32 -1.83
N ASN A 21 9.06 18.07 -1.02
CA ASN A 21 9.73 17.52 0.17
C ASN A 21 8.74 17.12 1.25
N ILE A 22 7.69 17.91 1.46
CA ILE A 22 6.60 17.57 2.38
C ILE A 22 5.90 16.28 1.92
N ALA A 23 5.50 16.18 0.65
CA ALA A 23 4.87 14.99 0.10
C ALA A 23 5.77 13.75 0.22
N LYS A 24 7.07 13.91 -0.07
CA LYS A 24 8.07 12.85 0.08
C LYS A 24 8.15 12.34 1.52
N ALA A 25 8.18 13.25 2.50
CA ALA A 25 8.22 12.90 3.92
C ALA A 25 6.97 12.14 4.36
N VAL A 26 5.79 12.57 3.91
CA VAL A 26 4.51 11.90 4.20
C VAL A 26 4.49 10.48 3.63
N ILE A 27 4.89 10.30 2.37
CA ILE A 27 4.94 8.98 1.73
C ILE A 27 5.96 8.08 2.45
N ALA A 28 7.16 8.60 2.76
CA ALA A 28 8.18 7.85 3.48
C ALA A 28 7.71 7.40 4.88
N SER A 29 6.97 8.25 5.60
CA SER A 29 6.37 7.90 6.89
C SER A 29 5.37 6.74 6.77
N ALA A 30 4.52 6.76 5.73
CA ALA A 30 3.59 5.67 5.46
C ALA A 30 4.31 4.35 5.13
N ILE A 31 5.33 4.41 4.27
CA ILE A 31 6.14 3.24 3.88
C ILE A 31 6.84 2.65 5.11
N ASN A 32 7.51 3.47 5.93
CA ASN A 32 8.17 3.01 7.14
C ASN A 32 7.21 2.29 8.10
N LYS A 33 6.00 2.83 8.26
CA LYS A 33 4.95 2.18 9.07
C LYS A 33 4.56 0.82 8.48
N ILE A 34 4.33 0.74 7.18
CA ILE A 34 3.99 -0.51 6.48
C ILE A 34 5.12 -1.53 6.64
N SER A 35 6.37 -1.14 6.35
CA SER A 35 7.53 -2.01 6.46
C SER A 35 7.71 -2.58 7.87
N ASN A 36 7.49 -1.78 8.92
CA ASN A 36 7.58 -2.25 10.30
C ASN A 36 6.49 -3.27 10.66
N LEU A 37 5.29 -3.15 10.08
CA LEU A 37 4.23 -4.13 10.27
C LEU A 37 4.55 -5.44 9.54
N VAL A 38 5.00 -5.33 8.29
CA VAL A 38 5.28 -6.47 7.42
C VAL A 38 6.52 -7.26 7.87
N LYS A 39 7.55 -6.58 8.40
CA LYS A 39 8.76 -7.23 8.93
C LYS A 39 8.50 -8.30 10.01
N LYS A 40 7.36 -8.22 10.72
CA LYS A 40 6.96 -9.26 11.68
C LYS A 40 6.65 -10.61 11.01
N GLN A 41 6.35 -10.59 9.71
CA GLN A 41 6.08 -11.75 8.87
C GLN A 41 6.97 -11.67 7.63
N ALA A 42 8.28 -11.65 7.87
CA ALA A 42 9.29 -11.53 6.82
C ALA A 42 9.09 -12.59 5.73
N ASN A 43 9.06 -12.14 4.49
CA ASN A 43 8.96 -12.96 3.28
C ASN A 43 9.97 -12.48 2.24
N THR A 44 10.27 -13.35 1.27
CA THR A 44 11.20 -13.06 0.17
C THR A 44 10.56 -12.30 -0.99
N SER A 45 9.22 -12.27 -1.05
CA SER A 45 8.46 -11.57 -2.08
C SER A 45 7.16 -11.00 -1.52
N TYR A 46 6.79 -9.82 -2.00
CA TYR A 46 5.59 -9.10 -1.65
C TYR A 46 4.83 -8.70 -2.91
N PHE A 47 3.51 -8.56 -2.77
CA PHE A 47 2.64 -8.08 -3.84
C PHE A 47 1.93 -6.80 -3.38
N LEU A 48 2.12 -5.71 -4.13
CA LEU A 48 1.49 -4.42 -3.86
C LEU A 48 0.18 -4.31 -4.65
N SER A 49 -0.94 -4.17 -3.92
CA SER A 49 -2.28 -3.95 -4.47
C SER A 49 -2.92 -2.67 -3.93
N GLY A 50 -4.08 -2.28 -4.48
CA GLY A 50 -4.82 -1.09 -4.06
C GLY A 50 -4.34 0.21 -4.71
N GLY A 51 -4.61 1.37 -4.08
CA GLY A 51 -4.44 2.69 -4.71
C GLY A 51 -2.99 3.05 -5.09
N PHE A 52 -2.01 2.55 -4.35
CA PHE A 52 -0.59 2.79 -4.64
C PHE A 52 0.04 1.79 -5.60
N SER A 53 -0.71 0.79 -6.08
CA SER A 53 -0.19 -0.24 -6.99
C SER A 53 0.40 0.31 -8.29
N LYS A 54 -0.05 1.49 -8.74
CA LYS A 54 0.45 2.16 -9.95
C LYS A 54 1.63 3.10 -9.68
N SER A 55 2.03 3.28 -8.42
CA SER A 55 3.10 4.21 -8.06
C SER A 55 4.44 3.48 -8.00
N GLU A 56 5.27 3.73 -9.02
CA GLU A 56 6.62 3.18 -9.08
C GLU A 56 7.47 3.66 -7.89
N TYR A 57 7.38 4.96 -7.56
CA TYR A 57 8.06 5.54 -6.41
C TYR A 57 7.75 4.79 -5.10
N VAL A 58 6.49 4.47 -4.84
CA VAL A 58 6.12 3.72 -3.63
C VAL A 58 6.62 2.28 -3.69
N ARG A 59 6.53 1.63 -4.86
CA ARG A 59 7.02 0.27 -5.08
C ARG A 59 8.51 0.16 -4.77
N GLU A 60 9.34 1.01 -5.39
CA GLU A 60 10.80 1.03 -5.22
C GLU A 60 11.20 1.31 -3.75
N ASN A 61 10.54 2.28 -3.09
CA ASN A 61 10.84 2.58 -1.70
C ASN A 61 10.44 1.42 -0.77
N LEU A 62 9.35 0.71 -1.06
CA LEU A 62 8.98 -0.49 -0.32
C LEU A 62 10.00 -1.62 -0.52
N GLU A 63 10.49 -1.85 -1.74
CA GLU A 63 11.56 -2.83 -2.02
C GLU A 63 12.81 -2.52 -1.20
N ALA A 64 13.24 -1.25 -1.20
CA ALA A 64 14.40 -0.81 -0.45
C ALA A 64 14.23 -1.03 1.07
N CYS A 65 13.06 -0.69 1.63
CA CYS A 65 12.80 -0.83 3.07
C CYS A 65 12.59 -2.28 3.53
N LEU A 66 12.05 -3.14 2.65
CA LEU A 66 11.78 -4.56 2.93
C LEU A 66 12.94 -5.48 2.57
N GLN A 67 13.90 -5.01 1.76
CA GLN A 67 15.02 -5.78 1.23
C GLN A 67 14.56 -7.05 0.50
N ALA A 68 13.46 -6.93 -0.25
CA ALA A 68 12.78 -8.03 -0.92
C ALA A 68 12.02 -7.53 -2.16
N SER A 69 11.70 -8.45 -3.07
CA SER A 69 10.98 -8.12 -4.31
C SER A 69 9.54 -7.67 -4.01
N VAL A 70 9.11 -6.54 -4.59
CA VAL A 70 7.73 -6.05 -4.53
C VAL A 70 7.19 -5.95 -5.94
N THR A 71 6.29 -6.88 -6.27
CA THR A 71 5.64 -6.96 -7.57
C THR A 71 4.26 -6.31 -7.54
N THR A 72 3.77 -5.88 -8.69
CA THR A 72 2.41 -5.35 -8.85
C THR A 72 1.84 -5.73 -10.21
N ASN A 73 0.58 -5.37 -10.46
CA ASN A 73 -0.11 -5.61 -11.72
C ASN A 73 -0.94 -4.38 -12.10
N LYS A 74 -1.13 -4.14 -13.39
CA LYS A 74 -1.99 -3.06 -13.91
C LYS A 74 -3.41 -3.07 -13.32
N ASP A 75 -3.93 -4.26 -13.01
CA ASP A 75 -5.27 -4.49 -12.48
C ASP A 75 -5.27 -4.63 -10.94
N ALA A 76 -4.14 -4.39 -10.28
CA ALA A 76 -4.00 -4.58 -8.83
C ALA A 76 -4.86 -3.62 -7.99
N ILE A 77 -5.33 -2.51 -8.58
CA ILE A 77 -6.35 -1.64 -7.96
C ILE A 77 -7.69 -2.36 -7.79
N TYR A 78 -7.98 -3.36 -8.63
CA TYR A 78 -9.23 -4.13 -8.62
C TYR A 78 -9.15 -5.40 -7.78
N CYS A 79 -8.01 -5.73 -7.17
CA CYS A 79 -7.83 -6.96 -6.39
C CYS A 79 -8.94 -7.16 -5.34
N GLY A 80 -9.41 -6.09 -4.69
CA GLY A 80 -10.51 -6.17 -3.72
C GLY A 80 -11.83 -6.62 -4.36
N ALA A 81 -12.20 -6.02 -5.50
CA ALA A 81 -13.42 -6.38 -6.23
C ALA A 81 -13.34 -7.79 -6.82
N ILE A 82 -12.19 -8.15 -7.40
CA ILE A 82 -11.92 -9.50 -7.91
C ILE A 82 -12.07 -10.52 -6.77
N GLY A 83 -11.46 -10.25 -5.61
CA GLY A 83 -11.56 -11.11 -4.44
C GLY A 83 -12.99 -11.29 -3.95
N ALA A 84 -13.79 -10.21 -3.92
CA ALA A 84 -15.21 -10.28 -3.57
C ALA A 84 -16.02 -11.14 -4.56
N GLY A 85 -15.77 -11.00 -5.87
CA GLY A 85 -16.42 -11.83 -6.89
C GLY A 85 -16.09 -13.31 -6.75
N LEU A 86 -14.81 -13.65 -6.53
CA LEU A 86 -14.37 -15.02 -6.29
C LEU A 86 -14.99 -15.62 -5.02
N ALA A 87 -15.09 -14.82 -3.95
CA ALA A 87 -15.74 -15.25 -2.72
C ALA A 87 -17.24 -15.53 -2.93
N GLY A 88 -17.93 -14.68 -3.70
CA GLY A 88 -19.34 -14.89 -4.07
C GLY A 88 -19.55 -16.19 -4.85
N ILE A 89 -18.74 -16.44 -5.89
CA ILE A 89 -18.80 -17.69 -6.68
C ILE A 89 -18.54 -18.90 -5.78
N ARG A 90 -17.54 -18.82 -4.89
CA ARG A 90 -17.24 -19.90 -3.95
C ARG A 90 -18.40 -20.20 -3.00
N ASN A 91 -19.13 -19.18 -2.56
CA ASN A 91 -20.31 -19.34 -1.71
C ASN A 91 -21.46 -20.00 -2.48
N LEU A 92 -21.73 -19.57 -3.72
CA LEU A 92 -22.75 -20.21 -4.56
C LEU A 92 -22.42 -21.68 -4.85
N ARG A 93 -21.17 -22.01 -5.16
CA ARG A 93 -20.75 -23.43 -5.35
C ARG A 93 -20.92 -24.27 -4.09
N ARG A 94 -20.72 -23.67 -2.91
CA ARG A 94 -20.96 -24.36 -1.63
C ARG A 94 -22.44 -24.61 -1.35
N GLU A 95 -23.30 -23.68 -1.76
CA GLU A 95 -24.73 -23.72 -1.50
C GLU A 95 -25.49 -24.61 -2.52
N TYR A 96 -25.06 -24.61 -3.78
CA TYR A 96 -25.76 -25.32 -4.86
C TYR A 96 -25.01 -26.55 -5.41
N GLY A 97 -23.77 -26.79 -4.98
CA GLY A 97 -22.89 -27.85 -5.51
C GLY A 97 -22.44 -27.59 -6.95
N ASP A 98 -21.24 -28.04 -7.33
CA ASP A 98 -20.84 -28.07 -8.75
C ASP A 98 -21.78 -29.06 -9.47
N LYS A 99 -22.80 -28.55 -10.17
CA LYS A 99 -23.51 -29.30 -11.21
C LYS A 99 -22.74 -29.23 -12.52
#